data_AF-A0A813L892-F1
#
_entry.id   AF-A0A813L892-F1
#
_cell.length_a   1.000
_cell.length_b   1.000
_cell.length_c   1.000
_cell.angle_alpha   90.00
_cell.angle_beta   90.00
_cell.angle_gamma   90.00
#
_symmetry.space_group_name_H-M   'P 1'
#
loop_
_entity.id
_entity.type
_entity.pdbx_description
1 polymer ?
#
loop_
_entity_poly.entity_id
_entity_poly.type
_entity_poly.pdbx_seq_one_letter_code
_entity_poly.pdbx_strand_id
1 'polypeptide(L)'
;VTPTRYEHSEAIANLGGGATASNVPPTTGSAVRDWPQTNSAEDYGDEFDDAEYQEQSPEQAAQAQKVIADFTRKMVKGRSVMVLATTGSTIECIASLDRKLHFLSIQRAGKKDAKKRSIPLEEIEKVS
;
A
#
# COMPACT_ATOMS: atom_id res chain seq x y z
N VAL A 1 47.49 21.01 -21.06
CA VAL A 1 48.80 20.43 -20.65
C VAL A 1 48.65 20.04 -19.18
N THR A 2 48.00 18.88 -18.93
CA THR A 2 48.56 17.58 -18.45
C THR A 2 48.49 17.48 -16.90
N PRO A 3 48.47 16.27 -16.29
CA PRO A 3 47.24 15.53 -15.99
C PRO A 3 47.32 14.80 -14.60
N THR A 4 46.60 13.67 -14.45
CA THR A 4 46.71 12.59 -13.43
C THR A 4 45.91 12.82 -12.14
N ARG A 5 45.17 11.84 -11.61
CA ARG A 5 45.60 10.45 -11.36
C ARG A 5 44.40 9.49 -11.21
N TYR A 6 44.51 8.35 -11.88
CA TYR A 6 43.72 7.12 -11.73
C TYR A 6 44.09 6.37 -10.43
N GLU A 7 43.23 5.45 -9.97
CA GLU A 7 43.47 4.08 -9.42
C GLU A 7 42.21 3.69 -8.60
N HIS A 8 41.31 2.81 -9.10
CA HIS A 8 41.31 1.35 -8.99
C HIS A 8 41.49 0.78 -7.56
N SER A 9 40.44 0.13 -7.03
CA SER A 9 40.56 -1.19 -6.40
C SER A 9 39.17 -1.78 -6.07
N GLU A 10 38.96 -2.98 -6.59
CA GLU A 10 37.91 -3.92 -6.24
C GLU A 10 38.15 -4.49 -4.84
N ALA A 11 37.07 -4.87 -4.14
CA ALA A 11 37.16 -5.86 -3.07
C ALA A 11 35.90 -6.74 -3.09
N ILE A 12 36.09 -7.94 -3.63
CA ILE A 12 35.21 -9.09 -3.53
C ILE A 12 35.44 -9.72 -2.17
N ALA A 13 34.38 -10.03 -1.42
CA ALA A 13 34.45 -10.97 -0.31
C ALA A 13 33.17 -11.82 -0.30
N ASN A 14 33.28 -12.98 -0.93
CA ASN A 14 32.33 -14.08 -0.88
C ASN A 14 33.06 -15.24 -0.19
N LEU A 15 32.67 -15.59 1.03
CA LEU A 15 33.16 -16.74 1.80
C LEU A 15 31.99 -17.23 2.67
N GLY A 16 31.39 -18.37 2.33
CA GLY A 16 31.52 -19.61 3.11
C GLY A 16 30.42 -19.69 4.16
N GLY A 17 29.48 -20.63 4.13
CA GLY A 17 29.68 -22.08 4.18
C GLY A 17 28.92 -22.59 5.41
N GLY A 18 28.15 -23.68 5.29
CA GLY A 18 27.46 -24.24 6.46
C GLY A 18 26.29 -25.14 6.13
N ALA A 19 26.53 -26.23 5.39
CA ALA A 19 25.65 -27.39 5.43
C ALA A 19 25.75 -28.03 6.82
N THR A 20 24.63 -28.14 7.54
CA THR A 20 24.48 -29.13 8.60
C THR A 20 23.17 -29.87 8.39
N ALA A 21 23.32 -31.09 7.86
CA ALA A 21 22.31 -32.12 8.00
C ALA A 21 22.30 -32.56 9.47
N SER A 22 21.13 -32.59 10.11
CA SER A 22 20.94 -33.33 11.35
C SER A 22 19.64 -34.11 11.29
N ASN A 23 19.85 -35.41 11.29
CA ASN A 23 18.94 -36.53 11.35
C ASN A 23 18.15 -36.52 12.68
N VAL A 24 16.82 -36.63 12.63
CA VAL A 24 15.99 -37.03 13.78
C VAL A 24 14.93 -38.03 13.28
N PRO A 25 14.75 -39.20 13.95
CA PRO A 25 14.13 -40.41 13.41
C PRO A 25 12.59 -40.40 13.33
N PRO A 26 11.99 -41.35 12.57
CA PRO A 26 10.54 -41.59 12.60
C PRO A 26 10.17 -42.39 13.86
N THR A 27 9.50 -41.76 14.82
CA THR A 27 8.84 -42.46 15.93
C THR A 27 7.36 -42.65 15.64
N THR A 28 7.04 -43.89 15.32
CA THR A 28 5.75 -44.57 15.42
C THR A 28 5.17 -44.40 16.82
N GLY A 29 3.90 -44.02 16.95
CA GLY A 29 3.28 -43.87 18.27
C GLY A 29 1.83 -43.41 18.21
N SER A 30 0.95 -44.38 17.99
CA SER A 30 -0.49 -44.28 18.16
C SER A 30 -0.85 -43.68 19.53
N ALA A 31 -1.58 -42.58 19.53
CA ALA A 31 -2.39 -42.17 20.67
C ALA A 31 -3.58 -41.40 20.11
N VAL A 32 -4.65 -42.15 19.85
CA VAL A 32 -6.01 -41.67 19.66
C VAL A 32 -6.32 -40.79 20.88
N ARG A 33 -6.26 -39.47 20.68
CA ARG A 33 -6.79 -38.53 21.67
C ARG A 33 -8.28 -38.50 21.48
N ASP A 34 -8.93 -39.31 22.30
CA ASP A 34 -10.31 -39.25 22.73
C ASP A 34 -10.72 -37.77 22.90
N TRP A 35 -11.39 -37.23 21.90
CA TRP A 35 -12.08 -35.95 22.02
C TRP A 35 -13.37 -36.25 22.77
N PRO A 36 -13.65 -35.63 23.92
CA PRO A 36 -14.95 -35.80 24.56
C PRO A 36 -16.01 -35.32 23.57
N GLN A 37 -16.82 -36.26 23.07
CA GLN A 37 -18.07 -35.98 22.36
C GLN A 37 -19.04 -35.35 23.37
N THR A 38 -18.93 -34.04 23.56
CA THR A 38 -20.03 -33.26 24.13
C THR A 38 -21.08 -33.12 23.05
N ASN A 39 -21.96 -34.12 22.98
CA ASN A 39 -23.32 -33.94 22.47
C ASN A 39 -24.03 -32.94 23.39
N SER A 40 -23.89 -31.66 23.08
CA SER A 40 -24.78 -30.60 23.55
C SER A 40 -25.20 -29.85 22.30
N ALA A 41 -26.37 -30.24 21.77
CA ALA A 41 -27.07 -29.54 20.70
C ALA A 41 -27.59 -28.20 21.25
N GLU A 42 -26.68 -27.31 21.60
CA GLU A 42 -27.00 -25.91 21.86
C GLU A 42 -27.15 -25.25 20.49
N ASP A 43 -28.42 -25.24 20.10
CA ASP A 43 -29.14 -24.23 19.32
C ASP A 43 -28.51 -22.82 19.41
N TYR A 44 -27.36 -22.65 18.79
CA TYR A 44 -26.86 -21.34 18.40
C TYR A 44 -27.60 -20.96 17.11
N GLY A 45 -28.82 -20.46 17.29
CA GLY A 45 -29.44 -19.56 16.32
C GLY A 45 -28.54 -18.33 16.19
N ASP A 46 -27.53 -18.44 15.34
CA ASP A 46 -26.78 -17.32 14.81
C ASP A 46 -27.79 -16.52 13.98
N GLU A 47 -28.46 -15.58 14.67
CA GLU A 47 -29.15 -14.46 14.05
C GLU A 47 -28.11 -13.75 13.19
N PHE A 48 -28.00 -14.20 11.94
CA PHE A 48 -27.41 -13.41 10.87
C PHE A 48 -28.17 -12.10 10.88
N ASP A 49 -27.53 -11.09 11.48
CA ASP A 49 -27.83 -9.69 11.30
C ASP A 49 -27.79 -9.47 9.77
N ASP A 50 -28.97 -9.59 9.14
CA ASP A 50 -29.20 -9.34 7.73
C ASP A 50 -28.83 -7.87 7.49
N ALA A 51 -27.53 -7.64 7.31
CA ALA A 51 -26.98 -6.36 6.95
C ALA A 51 -27.63 -5.97 5.62
N GLU A 52 -28.64 -5.12 5.74
CA GLU A 52 -29.49 -4.63 4.67
C GLU A 52 -28.60 -4.15 3.51
N TYR A 53 -28.51 -4.97 2.46
CA TYR A 53 -27.88 -4.57 1.21
C TYR A 53 -28.78 -3.49 0.62
N GLN A 54 -28.50 -2.23 0.98
CA GLN A 54 -29.15 -1.09 0.36
C GLN A 54 -28.77 -1.10 -1.13
N GLU A 55 -29.66 -1.68 -1.95
CA GLU A 55 -29.58 -1.60 -3.40
C GLU A 55 -29.60 -0.12 -3.78
N GLN A 56 -28.43 0.39 -4.18
CA GLN A 56 -28.34 1.73 -4.72
C GLN A 56 -29.14 1.76 -6.01
N SER A 57 -30.04 2.75 -6.16
CA SER A 57 -30.77 2.90 -7.40
C SER A 57 -29.78 3.11 -8.56
N PRO A 58 -30.08 2.61 -9.77
CA PRO A 58 -29.19 2.74 -10.92
C PRO A 58 -28.84 4.21 -11.23
N GLU A 59 -29.74 5.14 -10.91
CA GLU A 59 -29.50 6.58 -11.05
C GLU A 59 -28.44 7.10 -10.07
N GLN A 60 -28.50 6.67 -8.81
CA GLN A 60 -27.51 7.04 -7.80
C GLN A 60 -26.12 6.49 -8.15
N ALA A 61 -26.06 5.25 -8.63
CA ALA A 61 -24.81 4.64 -9.09
C ALA A 61 -24.20 5.43 -10.27
N ALA A 62 -25.01 5.80 -11.26
CA ALA A 62 -24.56 6.58 -12.42
C ALA A 62 -24.05 7.98 -12.01
N GLN A 63 -24.75 8.64 -11.07
CA GLN A 63 -24.32 9.94 -10.56
C GLN A 63 -23.00 9.84 -9.79
N ALA A 64 -22.84 8.83 -8.93
CA ALA A 64 -21.61 8.60 -8.18
C ALA A 64 -20.42 8.35 -9.13
N GLN A 65 -20.59 7.49 -10.14
CA GLN A 65 -19.57 7.22 -11.14
C GLN A 65 -19.13 8.50 -11.88
N LYS A 66 -20.07 9.37 -12.23
CA LYS A 66 -19.76 10.65 -12.88
C LYS A 66 -18.89 11.55 -11.99
N VAL A 67 -19.23 11.66 -10.71
CA VAL A 67 -18.48 12.47 -9.74
C VAL A 67 -17.06 11.91 -9.56
N ILE A 68 -16.93 10.60 -9.41
CA ILE A 68 -15.64 9.92 -9.27
C ILE A 68 -14.79 10.11 -10.53
N ALA A 69 -15.38 9.97 -11.71
CA ALA A 69 -14.68 10.17 -12.97
C ALA A 69 -14.20 11.62 -13.12
N ASP A 70 -15.03 12.60 -12.78
CA ASP A 70 -14.65 14.02 -12.81
C ASP A 70 -13.55 14.35 -11.82
N PHE A 71 -13.62 13.81 -10.61
CA PHE A 71 -12.59 13.96 -9.60
C PHE A 71 -11.27 13.38 -10.09
N THR A 72 -11.28 12.12 -10.53
CA THR A 72 -10.09 11.40 -11.00
C THR A 72 -9.45 12.12 -12.18
N ARG A 73 -10.24 12.58 -13.16
CA ARG A 73 -9.75 13.38 -14.29
C ARG A 73 -9.05 14.66 -13.85
N LYS A 74 -9.64 15.39 -12.89
CA LYS A 74 -9.05 16.63 -12.35
C LYS A 74 -7.77 16.35 -11.58
N MET A 75 -7.72 15.27 -10.80
CA MET A 75 -6.54 14.87 -10.05
C MET A 75 -5.41 14.38 -10.97
N VAL A 76 -5.70 13.60 -12.01
CA VAL A 76 -4.69 13.14 -12.97
C VAL A 76 -4.11 14.31 -13.78
N LYS A 77 -4.92 15.31 -14.13
CA LYS A 77 -4.43 16.54 -14.79
C LYS A 77 -3.53 17.38 -13.88
N GLY A 78 -3.66 17.22 -12.58
CA GLY A 78 -3.01 18.03 -11.58
C GLY A 78 -3.91 19.18 -11.12
N ARG A 79 -3.98 19.37 -9.82
CA ARG A 79 -4.78 20.40 -9.18
C ARG A 79 -3.91 21.23 -8.25
N SER A 80 -4.10 22.55 -8.28
CA SER A 80 -3.46 23.42 -7.30
C SER A 80 -4.07 23.19 -5.92
N VAL A 81 -3.21 22.99 -4.93
CA VAL A 81 -3.54 22.73 -3.53
C VAL A 81 -2.59 23.52 -2.64
N MET A 82 -3.09 23.96 -1.48
CA MET A 82 -2.27 24.60 -0.46
C MET A 82 -1.74 23.53 0.49
N VAL A 83 -0.42 23.39 0.56
CA VAL A 83 0.26 22.44 1.46
C VAL A 83 0.76 23.21 2.67
N LEU A 84 0.44 22.72 3.86
CA LEU A 84 0.98 23.24 5.10
C LEU A 84 2.38 22.68 5.33
N ALA A 85 3.37 23.56 5.44
CA ALA A 85 4.72 23.21 5.83
C ALA A 85 4.80 22.99 7.35
N THR A 86 5.81 22.25 7.80
CA THR A 86 6.09 22.04 9.23
C THR A 86 6.38 23.33 9.99
N THR A 87 6.79 24.38 9.28
CA THR A 87 6.99 25.73 9.81
C THR A 87 5.69 26.48 10.06
N GLY A 88 4.52 25.91 9.73
CA GLY A 88 3.21 26.55 9.83
C GLY A 88 2.86 27.48 8.65
N SER A 89 3.76 27.61 7.68
CA SER A 89 3.50 28.37 6.45
C SER A 89 2.74 27.51 5.43
N THR A 90 1.98 28.15 4.55
CA THR A 90 1.30 27.46 3.45
C THR A 90 2.03 27.72 2.13
N ILE A 91 2.11 26.70 1.30
CA ILE A 91 2.78 26.74 0.00
C ILE A 91 1.84 26.20 -1.05
N GLU A 92 1.67 26.94 -2.14
CA GLU A 92 0.92 26.47 -3.30
C GLU A 92 1.71 25.37 -4.04
N CYS A 93 1.09 24.22 -4.19
CA CYS A 93 1.63 23.05 -4.85
C CYS A 93 0.64 22.53 -5.88
N ILE A 94 1.14 21.81 -6.88
CA ILE A 94 0.33 21.03 -7.80
C ILE A 94 0.40 19.59 -7.33
N ALA A 95 -0.75 19.04 -6.93
CA ALA A 95 -0.92 17.63 -6.63
C ALA A 95 -1.51 16.91 -7.84
N SER A 96 -0.94 15.78 -8.25
CA SER A 96 -1.45 14.98 -9.35
C SER A 96 -1.37 13.48 -9.09
N LEU A 97 -2.34 12.73 -9.61
CA LEU A 97 -2.30 11.27 -9.65
C LEU A 97 -1.71 10.80 -10.98
N ASP A 98 -1.01 9.66 -10.97
CA ASP A 98 -0.66 8.99 -12.21
C ASP A 98 -1.87 8.29 -12.85
N ARG A 99 -1.80 8.01 -14.15
CA ARG A 99 -2.92 7.40 -14.89
C ARG A 99 -3.26 5.98 -14.43
N LYS A 100 -2.33 5.33 -13.72
CA LYS A 100 -2.52 3.99 -13.17
C LYS A 100 -2.97 4.00 -11.71
N LEU A 101 -3.13 5.18 -11.09
CA LEU A 101 -3.56 5.34 -9.69
C LEU A 101 -2.66 4.59 -8.70
N HIS A 102 -1.35 4.59 -8.92
CA HIS A 102 -0.35 4.05 -8.01
C HIS A 102 0.39 5.13 -7.23
N PHE A 103 0.50 6.35 -7.77
CA PHE A 103 1.33 7.41 -7.18
C PHE A 103 0.60 8.74 -7.11
N LEU A 104 0.63 9.35 -5.93
CA LEU A 104 0.37 10.76 -5.72
C LEU A 104 1.66 11.55 -5.85
N SER A 105 1.65 12.54 -6.73
CA SER A 105 2.77 13.44 -6.97
C SER A 105 2.47 14.82 -6.44
N ILE A 106 3.42 15.43 -5.74
CA ILE A 106 3.33 16.81 -5.26
C ILE A 106 4.55 17.58 -5.76
N GLN A 107 4.31 18.72 -6.41
CA GLN A 107 5.35 19.64 -6.87
C GLN A 107 4.99 21.08 -6.49
N ARG A 108 5.96 21.95 -6.24
CA ARG A 108 5.67 23.37 -5.97
C ARG A 108 5.14 24.05 -7.24
N ALA A 109 4.12 24.89 -7.10
CA ALA A 109 3.59 25.67 -8.21
C ALA A 109 4.61 26.70 -8.73
N GLY A 110 4.52 27.05 -10.01
CA GLY A 110 5.32 28.13 -10.63
C GLY A 110 6.78 27.81 -10.98
N LYS A 111 7.29 26.62 -10.65
CA LYS A 111 8.66 26.19 -11.00
C LYS A 111 8.61 24.94 -11.88
N LYS A 112 8.95 25.10 -13.16
CA LYS A 112 8.94 24.00 -14.16
C LYS A 112 9.85 22.83 -13.76
N ASP A 113 10.94 23.12 -13.05
CA ASP A 113 11.94 22.14 -12.59
C ASP A 113 11.92 21.95 -11.07
N ALA A 114 10.78 22.23 -10.41
CA ALA A 114 10.65 21.92 -8.99
C ALA A 114 10.81 20.42 -8.76
N LYS A 115 11.54 20.07 -7.69
CA LYS A 115 11.65 18.69 -7.23
C LYS A 115 10.24 18.14 -6.99
N LYS A 116 9.87 17.15 -7.79
CA LYS A 116 8.62 16.41 -7.68
C LYS A 116 8.79 15.32 -6.62
N ARG A 117 7.91 15.30 -5.62
CA ARG A 117 7.83 14.20 -4.64
C ARG A 117 6.76 13.23 -5.10
N SER A 118 7.14 11.98 -5.33
CA SER A 118 6.20 10.89 -5.61
C SER A 118 5.94 10.12 -4.31
N ILE A 119 4.68 9.80 -4.05
CA ILE A 119 4.19 9.08 -2.87
C ILE A 119 3.36 7.92 -3.41
N PRO A 120 3.78 6.66 -3.21
CA PRO A 120 2.95 5.50 -3.53
C PRO A 120 1.63 5.56 -2.75
N LEU A 121 0.50 5.27 -3.39
CA LEU A 121 -0.80 5.30 -2.71
C LEU A 121 -0.93 4.19 -1.66
N GLU A 122 -0.19 3.10 -1.83
CA GLU A 122 -0.08 2.01 -0.86
C GLU A 122 0.57 2.43 0.47
N GLU A 123 1.37 3.51 0.48
CA GLU A 123 1.99 4.06 1.69
C GLU A 123 1.05 5.01 2.46
N ILE A 124 -0.12 5.35 1.91
CA ILE A 124 -1.06 6.27 2.54
C ILE A 124 -1.97 5.49 3.50
N GLU A 125 -1.68 5.55 4.80
CA GLU A 125 -2.42 4.83 5.83
C GLU A 125 -3.81 5.43 6.12
N LYS A 126 -3.94 6.77 6.05
CA LYS A 126 -5.16 7.48 6.45
C LYS A 126 -5.38 8.75 5.66
N VAL A 127 -6.65 9.00 5.34
CA VAL A 127 -7.16 10.30 4.86
C VAL A 127 -8.10 10.84 5.94
N SER A 128 -7.91 12.11 6.33
CA SER A 128 -8.64 12.78 7.41
C SER A 128 -9.57 13.85 6.89
#